data_AF-A0A955YZS0-F1
#
_entry.id   AF-A0A955YZS0-F1
#
_cell.length_a   1.000
_cell.length_b   1.000
_cell.length_c   1.000
_cell.angle_alpha   90.00
_cell.angle_beta   90.00
_cell.angle_gamma   90.00
#
_symmetry.space_group_name_H-M   'P 1'
#
loop_
_entity.id
_entity.type
_entity.pdbx_description
1 polymer ?
#
loop_
_entity_poly.entity_id
_entity_poly.type
_entity_poly.pdbx_seq_one_letter_code
_entity_poly.pdbx_strand_id
1 'polypeptide(L)'
;MHVRFVLLLRGLTLTSLLVACGGSDAPAQAPGDNTPFTSDPNKTVVIGPGGGSAATGGSSGCVTLPNGQCVEAKQCGAGERRDVIVDSAGKVVAVVCYPADSAPPTVNSDGNVDLDKTNNNGVVAIDGADDGVDIAGNVNAAGNNVVVYGEGPAVSVIGGNVTSTGNNFSLRGVTVKGNVKVSGNNATLVLCNVEGNIELEGNNNVIAECSVLGNIVIKGVNNVVVGNEVGGSVSAGEDKNTVCDGNVVWTDANANKVFDAGEGGAAIACGGKPK
;
A
#
# COMPACT_ATOMS: atom_id res chain seq x y z
N MET A 1 13.05 -25.05 -83.51
CA MET A 1 13.17 -25.77 -82.23
C MET A 1 14.09 -24.98 -81.32
N HIS A 2 13.54 -24.22 -80.37
CA HIS A 2 14.30 -23.43 -79.40
C HIS A 2 14.02 -23.98 -78.00
N VAL A 3 15.07 -24.52 -77.37
CA VAL A 3 15.04 -25.09 -76.02
C VAL A 3 15.16 -23.95 -75.02
N ARG A 4 14.20 -23.82 -74.09
CA ARG A 4 14.25 -22.86 -72.98
C ARG A 4 14.83 -23.52 -71.73
N PHE A 5 15.86 -22.88 -71.20
CA PHE A 5 16.55 -23.15 -69.94
C PHE A 5 15.66 -22.77 -68.75
N VAL A 6 15.53 -23.65 -67.75
CA VAL A 6 14.88 -23.34 -66.46
C VAL A 6 15.98 -23.17 -65.41
N LEU A 7 16.08 -21.96 -64.85
CA LEU A 7 17.01 -21.60 -63.77
C LEU A 7 16.27 -21.70 -62.43
N LEU A 8 16.70 -22.62 -61.56
CA LEU A 8 16.21 -22.79 -60.19
C LEU A 8 16.94 -21.82 -59.24
N LEU A 9 16.22 -20.85 -58.68
CA LEU A 9 16.69 -19.97 -57.61
C LEU A 9 16.29 -20.58 -56.25
N ARG A 10 17.27 -20.96 -55.42
CA ARG A 10 17.05 -21.42 -54.04
C ARG A 10 16.98 -20.21 -53.10
N GLY A 11 15.82 -20.02 -52.46
CA GLY A 11 15.64 -19.03 -51.38
C GLY A 11 16.21 -19.54 -50.05
N LEU A 12 17.03 -18.72 -49.42
CA LEU A 12 17.57 -18.92 -48.08
C LEU A 12 16.65 -18.18 -47.08
N THR A 13 15.87 -18.92 -46.29
CA THR A 13 15.02 -18.34 -45.24
C THR A 13 15.81 -18.17 -43.95
N LEU A 14 16.05 -16.91 -43.59
CA LEU A 14 16.62 -16.48 -42.32
C LEU A 14 15.56 -16.68 -41.22
N THR A 15 15.85 -17.54 -40.24
CA THR A 15 14.93 -17.80 -39.12
C THR A 15 15.30 -16.88 -37.96
N SER A 16 14.51 -15.82 -37.77
CA SER A 16 14.64 -14.90 -36.64
C SER A 16 14.12 -15.57 -35.37
N LEU A 17 15.01 -15.76 -34.38
CA LEU A 17 14.64 -16.17 -33.03
C LEU A 17 13.98 -14.96 -32.34
N LEU A 18 12.66 -14.96 -32.22
CA LEU A 18 11.94 -14.06 -31.32
C LEU A 18 11.99 -14.65 -29.91
N VAL A 19 12.78 -14.04 -29.03
CA VAL A 19 12.69 -14.26 -27.58
C VAL A 19 11.45 -13.51 -27.11
N ALA A 20 10.38 -14.27 -26.85
CA ALA A 20 9.19 -13.76 -26.18
C ALA A 20 9.50 -13.63 -24.68
N CYS A 21 9.76 -12.41 -24.22
CA CYS A 21 9.66 -12.09 -22.79
C CYS A 21 8.17 -12.14 -22.42
N GLY A 22 7.78 -13.19 -21.69
CA GLY A 22 6.46 -13.30 -21.09
C GLY A 22 6.31 -12.29 -19.95
N GLY A 23 5.94 -11.05 -20.29
CA GLY A 23 5.29 -10.14 -19.36
C GLY A 23 3.89 -10.68 -19.10
N SER A 24 3.65 -11.16 -17.88
CA SER A 24 2.31 -11.50 -17.47
C SER A 24 1.64 -10.19 -17.08
N ASP A 25 0.86 -9.61 -17.99
CA ASP A 25 -0.12 -8.57 -17.68
C ASP A 25 -1.18 -9.21 -16.77
N ALA A 26 -0.86 -9.37 -15.49
CA ALA A 26 -1.85 -9.74 -14.50
C ALA A 26 -2.78 -8.52 -14.35
N PRO A 27 -4.09 -8.65 -14.65
CA PRO A 27 -5.01 -7.56 -14.43
C PRO A 27 -5.01 -7.18 -12.94
N ALA A 28 -5.20 -5.89 -12.65
CA ALA A 28 -5.43 -5.41 -11.29
C ALA A 28 -6.47 -6.31 -10.61
N GLN A 29 -6.10 -6.89 -9.47
CA GLN A 29 -6.95 -7.87 -8.79
C GLN A 29 -8.23 -7.18 -8.32
N ALA A 30 -9.38 -7.64 -8.84
CA ALA A 30 -10.68 -7.08 -8.49
C ALA A 30 -10.90 -7.10 -6.96
N PRO A 31 -11.55 -6.06 -6.39
CA PRO A 31 -11.92 -6.03 -4.98
C PRO A 31 -12.69 -7.30 -4.56
N GLY A 32 -12.50 -7.74 -3.32
CA GLY A 32 -13.22 -8.89 -2.78
C GLY A 32 -12.61 -9.44 -1.50
N ASP A 33 -13.34 -10.35 -0.85
CA ASP A 33 -12.94 -10.83 0.48
C ASP A 33 -11.62 -11.59 0.50
N ASN A 34 -11.12 -12.07 -0.63
CA ASN A 34 -9.85 -12.80 -0.72
C ASN A 34 -8.68 -11.91 -1.13
N THR A 35 -8.84 -10.59 -1.11
CA THR A 35 -7.75 -9.63 -1.33
C THR A 35 -7.23 -9.07 0.00
N PRO A 36 -6.01 -8.52 0.03
CA PRO A 36 -5.51 -7.75 1.17
C PRO A 36 -6.40 -6.55 1.55
N PHE A 37 -7.29 -6.11 0.65
CA PHE A 37 -8.20 -4.99 0.87
C PHE A 37 -9.56 -5.40 1.46
N THR A 38 -9.73 -6.67 1.84
CA THR A 38 -10.98 -7.18 2.41
C THR A 38 -11.52 -6.32 3.57
N SER A 39 -12.83 -6.15 3.58
CA SER A 39 -13.59 -5.53 4.66
C SER A 39 -14.09 -6.55 5.70
N ASP A 40 -13.80 -7.85 5.53
CA ASP A 40 -14.25 -8.93 6.42
C ASP A 40 -13.50 -8.87 7.77
N PRO A 41 -14.21 -8.64 8.89
CA PRO A 41 -13.60 -8.59 10.22
C PRO A 41 -13.06 -9.93 10.72
N ASN A 42 -13.42 -11.04 10.09
CA ASN A 42 -12.91 -12.37 10.44
C ASN A 42 -11.60 -12.70 9.73
N LYS A 43 -11.14 -11.84 8.82
CA LYS A 43 -9.88 -12.02 8.11
C LYS A 43 -8.79 -11.19 8.76
N THR A 44 -7.59 -11.76 8.74
CA THR A 44 -6.38 -11.06 9.16
C THR A 44 -5.51 -10.87 7.94
N VAL A 45 -5.07 -9.64 7.70
CA VAL A 45 -4.11 -9.40 6.64
C VAL A 45 -2.73 -9.39 7.26
N VAL A 46 -1.86 -10.27 6.76
CA VAL A 46 -0.46 -10.29 7.15
C VAL A 46 0.30 -9.45 6.13
N ILE A 47 1.05 -8.47 6.63
CA ILE A 47 1.69 -7.42 5.85
C ILE A 47 3.16 -7.45 6.20
N GLY A 48 4.03 -7.58 5.21
CA GLY A 48 5.47 -7.67 5.41
C GLY A 48 6.20 -7.82 4.09
N PRO A 49 7.54 -7.80 4.08
CA PRO A 49 8.33 -7.65 2.88
C PRO A 49 8.02 -8.74 1.84
N GLY A 50 7.31 -8.37 0.77
CA GLY A 50 6.93 -9.30 -0.30
C GLY A 50 5.44 -9.31 -0.66
N GLY A 51 4.66 -8.33 -0.21
CA GLY A 51 3.24 -8.23 -0.56
C GLY A 51 2.34 -8.61 0.61
N GLY A 52 1.41 -7.71 0.96
CA GLY A 52 0.30 -8.04 1.85
C GLY A 52 -0.49 -9.26 1.38
N SER A 53 -0.79 -10.19 2.28
CA SER A 53 -1.59 -11.39 2.01
C SER A 53 -2.76 -11.49 2.98
N ALA A 54 -3.97 -11.68 2.44
CA ALA A 54 -5.14 -11.96 3.27
C ALA A 54 -5.11 -13.42 3.74
N ALA A 55 -4.96 -13.61 5.06
CA ALA A 55 -5.07 -14.90 5.70
C ALA A 55 -6.48 -15.09 6.29
N THR A 56 -7.05 -16.27 6.09
CA THR A 56 -8.27 -16.67 6.80
C THR A 56 -7.92 -17.01 8.24
N GLY A 57 -8.51 -16.29 9.19
CA GLY A 57 -8.24 -16.47 10.60
C GLY A 57 -8.79 -17.80 11.11
N GLY A 58 -7.89 -18.70 11.52
CA GLY A 58 -8.21 -19.80 12.42
C GLY A 58 -8.64 -19.24 13.78
N SER A 59 -9.64 -19.88 14.40
CA SER A 59 -10.28 -19.50 15.66
C SER A 59 -9.39 -19.55 16.91
N SER A 60 -8.07 -19.73 16.76
CA SER A 60 -7.12 -20.04 17.82
C SER A 60 -6.05 -18.96 18.03
N GLY A 61 -6.43 -17.69 18.22
CA GLY A 61 -5.61 -16.64 18.85
C GLY A 61 -4.23 -16.32 18.24
N CYS A 62 -3.90 -16.89 17.09
CA CYS A 62 -2.57 -16.89 16.52
C CYS A 62 -2.69 -16.78 14.99
N VAL A 63 -1.85 -15.95 14.39
CA VAL A 63 -1.93 -15.59 12.98
C VAL A 63 -0.90 -16.42 12.22
N THR A 64 -1.39 -17.25 11.29
CA THR A 64 -0.52 -18.06 10.44
C THR A 64 0.09 -17.18 9.35
N LEU A 65 1.40 -17.01 9.39
CA LEU A 65 2.18 -16.33 8.37
C LEU A 65 2.24 -17.17 7.07
N PRO A 66 2.60 -16.57 5.93
CA PRO A 66 2.76 -17.30 4.67
C PRO A 66 3.72 -18.50 4.72
N ASN A 67 4.71 -18.47 5.63
CA ASN A 67 5.64 -19.57 5.86
C ASN A 67 5.08 -20.68 6.77
N GLY A 68 3.79 -20.61 7.15
CA GLY A 68 3.12 -21.55 8.04
C GLY A 68 3.40 -21.34 9.53
N GLN A 69 4.25 -20.38 9.89
CA GLN A 69 4.52 -20.06 11.29
C GLN A 69 3.30 -19.38 11.92
N CYS A 70 2.94 -19.85 13.11
CA CYS A 70 1.91 -19.22 13.91
C CYS A 70 2.55 -18.13 14.77
N VAL A 71 2.12 -16.87 14.65
CA VAL A 71 2.56 -15.79 15.52
C VAL A 71 1.44 -15.29 16.41
N GLU A 72 1.71 -15.20 17.72
CA GLU A 72 0.85 -14.52 18.67
C GLU A 72 0.79 -13.04 18.32
N ALA A 73 -0.33 -12.62 17.74
CA ALA A 73 -0.65 -11.22 17.51
C ALA A 73 -1.66 -10.78 18.58
N LYS A 74 -1.50 -9.56 19.10
CA LYS A 74 -2.49 -8.94 19.98
C LYS A 74 -3.89 -9.09 19.36
N GLN A 75 -4.85 -9.56 20.15
CA GLN A 75 -6.24 -9.60 19.70
C GLN A 75 -6.79 -8.18 19.61
N CYS A 76 -7.38 -7.85 18.47
CA CYS A 76 -8.23 -6.68 18.33
C CYS A 76 -9.57 -6.94 19.05
N GLY A 77 -10.34 -5.88 19.28
CA GLY A 77 -11.69 -5.98 19.83
C GLY A 77 -12.59 -6.89 18.99
N ALA A 78 -13.67 -7.38 19.59
CA ALA A 78 -14.64 -8.21 18.87
C ALA A 78 -15.19 -7.48 17.63
N GLY A 79 -15.10 -8.12 16.47
CA GLY A 79 -15.53 -7.56 15.19
C GLY A 79 -14.54 -6.60 14.54
N GLU A 80 -13.44 -6.21 15.19
CA GLU A 80 -12.45 -5.33 14.59
C GLU A 80 -11.64 -6.05 13.51
N ARG A 81 -11.33 -5.33 12.42
CA ARG A 81 -10.39 -5.83 11.42
C ARG A 81 -8.96 -5.74 11.97
N ARG A 82 -8.08 -6.58 11.44
CA ARG A 82 -6.69 -6.65 11.90
C ARG A 82 -5.71 -6.76 10.74
N ASP A 83 -4.75 -5.85 10.73
CA ASP A 83 -3.51 -6.01 9.97
C ASP A 83 -2.38 -6.39 10.94
N VAL A 84 -1.61 -7.41 10.59
CA VAL A 84 -0.43 -7.86 11.33
C VAL A 84 0.80 -7.54 10.50
N ILE A 85 1.60 -6.61 11.00
CA ILE A 85 2.82 -6.16 10.33
C ILE A 85 3.98 -7.03 10.81
N VAL A 86 4.69 -7.68 9.88
CA VAL A 86 5.85 -8.52 10.13
C VAL A 86 7.08 -7.99 9.40
N ASP A 87 8.25 -8.12 10.01
CA ASP A 87 9.52 -7.86 9.33
C ASP A 87 9.96 -9.05 8.45
N SER A 88 11.08 -8.88 7.75
CA SER A 88 11.71 -9.85 6.85
C SER A 88 12.15 -11.14 7.57
N ALA A 89 12.27 -11.12 8.90
CA ALA A 89 12.53 -12.30 9.72
C ALA A 89 11.23 -13.01 10.16
N GLY A 90 10.06 -12.50 9.79
CA GLY A 90 8.76 -13.04 10.17
C GLY A 90 8.36 -12.68 11.61
N LYS A 91 9.01 -11.69 12.24
CA LYS A 91 8.64 -11.22 13.57
C LYS A 91 7.54 -10.17 13.45
N VAL A 92 6.51 -10.28 14.29
CA VAL A 92 5.48 -9.24 14.41
C VAL A 92 6.06 -7.98 15.03
N VAL A 93 5.96 -6.88 14.30
CA VAL A 93 6.48 -5.55 14.69
C VAL A 93 5.36 -4.55 14.96
N ALA A 94 4.16 -4.76 14.40
CA ALA A 94 2.96 -4.03 14.78
C ALA A 94 1.70 -4.88 14.56
N VAL A 95 0.65 -4.56 15.31
CA VAL A 95 -0.70 -5.06 15.06
C VAL A 95 -1.61 -3.84 15.01
N VAL A 96 -2.25 -3.64 13.87
CA VAL A 96 -3.16 -2.52 13.65
C VAL A 96 -4.58 -3.05 13.74
N CYS A 97 -5.35 -2.42 14.62
CA CYS A 97 -6.76 -2.73 14.82
C CYS A 97 -7.61 -1.59 14.27
N TYR A 98 -8.72 -1.99 13.68
CA TYR A 98 -9.54 -1.15 12.83
C TYR A 98 -11.00 -1.32 13.25
N PRO A 99 -11.79 -0.24 13.32
CA PRO A 99 -13.20 -0.33 13.66
C PRO A 99 -13.94 -1.35 12.79
N ALA A 100 -14.83 -2.08 13.44
CA ALA A 100 -15.62 -3.19 12.93
C ALA A 100 -16.74 -2.82 11.96
N ASP A 101 -16.89 -1.54 11.59
CA ASP A 101 -18.08 -1.10 10.86
C ASP A 101 -18.16 -1.85 9.53
N SER A 102 -19.18 -2.71 9.41
CA SER A 102 -19.35 -3.58 8.25
C SER A 102 -19.72 -2.79 7.00
N ALA A 103 -20.18 -1.54 7.16
CA ALA A 103 -20.53 -0.66 6.05
C ALA A 103 -20.35 0.82 6.47
N PRO A 104 -19.10 1.29 6.61
CA PRO A 104 -18.86 2.71 6.88
C PRO A 104 -19.44 3.56 5.74
N PRO A 105 -19.86 4.81 6.02
CA PRO A 105 -20.35 5.72 4.99
C PRO A 105 -19.37 5.85 3.82
N THR A 106 -19.86 5.59 2.61
CA THR A 106 -19.12 5.80 1.38
C THR A 106 -19.07 7.30 1.04
N VAL A 107 -17.92 7.80 0.59
CA VAL A 107 -17.68 9.21 0.31
C VAL A 107 -17.14 9.39 -1.10
N ASN A 108 -17.94 10.06 -1.92
CA ASN A 108 -17.55 10.58 -3.24
C ASN A 108 -17.80 12.09 -3.25
N SER A 109 -16.85 12.88 -3.71
CA SER A 109 -16.88 14.34 -3.60
C SER A 109 -16.10 15.05 -4.71
N ASP A 110 -16.75 16.01 -5.37
CA ASP A 110 -16.10 16.94 -6.31
C ASP A 110 -15.18 17.97 -5.62
N GLY A 111 -15.16 18.00 -4.29
CA GLY A 111 -14.39 18.95 -3.48
C GLY A 111 -13.68 18.29 -2.31
N ASN A 112 -13.30 19.10 -1.32
CA ASN A 112 -12.65 18.59 -0.11
C ASN A 112 -13.62 17.80 0.76
N VAL A 113 -13.08 16.86 1.52
CA VAL A 113 -13.78 16.14 2.58
C VAL A 113 -13.12 16.50 3.91
N ASP A 114 -13.90 17.14 4.79
CA ASP A 114 -13.44 17.58 6.10
C ASP A 114 -14.05 16.70 7.20
N LEU A 115 -13.19 15.97 7.91
CA LEU A 115 -13.51 15.14 9.08
C LEU A 115 -13.02 15.90 10.32
N ASP A 116 -13.82 16.84 10.81
CA ASP A 116 -13.40 17.81 11.80
C ASP A 116 -13.18 17.23 13.23
N LYS A 117 -12.86 18.09 14.21
CA LYS A 117 -12.60 17.67 15.60
C LYS A 117 -13.80 17.05 16.31
N THR A 118 -15.01 17.29 15.83
CA THR A 118 -16.23 16.66 16.33
C THR A 118 -16.39 15.24 15.79
N ASN A 119 -15.74 14.91 14.67
CA ASN A 119 -15.69 13.57 14.07
C ASN A 119 -14.66 12.64 14.74
N ASN A 120 -14.59 12.60 16.07
CA ASN A 120 -13.82 11.56 16.75
C ASN A 120 -14.42 10.18 16.42
N ASN A 121 -13.57 9.19 16.14
CA ASN A 121 -13.96 7.86 15.66
C ASN A 121 -14.68 7.89 14.31
N GLY A 122 -14.51 8.94 13.50
CA GLY A 122 -15.08 9.00 12.17
C GLY A 122 -14.49 7.91 11.28
N VAL A 123 -15.33 7.05 10.73
CA VAL A 123 -14.92 6.02 9.77
C VAL A 123 -15.62 6.32 8.45
N VAL A 124 -14.85 6.43 7.37
CA VAL A 124 -15.37 6.61 6.02
C VAL A 124 -14.74 5.59 5.07
N ALA A 125 -15.49 5.17 4.06
CA ALA A 125 -14.95 4.44 2.92
C ALA A 125 -14.97 5.33 1.68
N ILE A 126 -13.93 5.23 0.88
CA ILE A 126 -13.98 5.62 -0.53
C ILE A 126 -14.72 4.50 -1.27
N ASP A 127 -15.48 4.82 -2.30
CA ASP A 127 -16.07 3.76 -3.09
C ASP A 127 -14.98 2.86 -3.74
N GLY A 128 -15.39 1.64 -4.06
CA GLY A 128 -14.53 0.65 -4.70
C GLY A 128 -14.76 0.59 -6.22
N ALA A 129 -15.29 1.65 -6.80
CA ALA A 129 -15.62 1.70 -8.23
C ALA A 129 -14.41 2.18 -9.03
N ASP A 130 -14.06 1.47 -10.10
CA ASP A 130 -13.05 1.93 -11.06
C ASP A 130 -13.68 2.93 -12.05
N ASP A 131 -14.05 4.12 -11.56
CA ASP A 131 -14.64 5.19 -12.35
C ASP A 131 -13.87 6.52 -12.29
N GLY A 132 -12.74 6.54 -11.58
CA GLY A 132 -11.72 7.57 -11.68
C GLY A 132 -11.25 8.11 -10.34
N VAL A 133 -11.57 9.37 -10.07
CA VAL A 133 -11.19 10.05 -8.82
C VAL A 133 -12.45 10.22 -8.00
N ASP A 134 -12.46 9.63 -6.81
CA ASP A 134 -13.67 9.57 -5.97
C ASP A 134 -13.77 10.82 -5.11
N ILE A 135 -12.63 11.33 -4.64
CA ILE A 135 -12.53 12.63 -3.97
C ILE A 135 -11.61 13.53 -4.80
N ALA A 136 -12.17 14.49 -5.53
CA ALA A 136 -11.36 15.39 -6.37
C ALA A 136 -10.46 16.34 -5.56
N GLY A 137 -10.89 16.69 -4.34
CA GLY A 137 -10.18 17.59 -3.44
C GLY A 137 -9.27 16.90 -2.42
N ASN A 138 -8.99 17.61 -1.33
CA ASN A 138 -8.22 17.09 -0.20
C ASN A 138 -9.12 16.36 0.80
N VAL A 139 -8.53 15.45 1.57
CA VAL A 139 -9.13 14.91 2.80
C VAL A 139 -8.43 15.55 4.00
N ASN A 140 -9.18 16.21 4.87
CA ASN A 140 -8.65 16.84 6.09
C ASN A 140 -9.28 16.20 7.33
N ALA A 141 -8.47 15.51 8.15
CA ALA A 141 -8.93 14.82 9.36
C ALA A 141 -8.38 15.47 10.64
N ALA A 142 -9.22 16.15 11.40
CA ALA A 142 -8.86 16.78 12.67
C ALA A 142 -9.34 16.02 13.92
N GLY A 143 -10.26 15.07 13.78
CA GLY A 143 -10.69 14.16 14.85
C GLY A 143 -9.65 13.10 15.21
N ASN A 144 -9.72 12.56 16.43
CA ASN A 144 -8.97 11.37 16.83
C ASN A 144 -9.67 10.09 16.35
N ASN A 145 -8.91 9.00 16.17
CA ASN A 145 -9.43 7.69 15.73
C ASN A 145 -10.17 7.77 14.39
N VAL A 146 -9.78 8.70 13.51
CA VAL A 146 -10.37 8.82 12.18
C VAL A 146 -9.79 7.75 11.27
N VAL A 147 -10.65 7.08 10.50
CA VAL A 147 -10.25 6.04 9.56
C VAL A 147 -10.83 6.33 8.18
N VAL A 148 -9.97 6.27 7.17
CA VAL A 148 -10.31 6.36 5.75
C VAL A 148 -9.93 5.03 5.10
N TYR A 149 -10.94 4.29 4.65
CA TYR A 149 -10.80 3.01 3.94
C TYR A 149 -10.94 3.17 2.44
N GLY A 150 -10.21 2.35 1.69
CA GLY A 150 -10.51 2.03 0.31
C GLY A 150 -10.51 0.53 0.08
N GLU A 151 -11.02 0.14 -1.08
CA GLU A 151 -11.07 -1.26 -1.54
C GLU A 151 -9.85 -1.64 -2.40
N GLY A 152 -8.83 -0.78 -2.41
CA GLY A 152 -7.57 -0.97 -3.10
C GLY A 152 -7.12 0.30 -3.82
N PRO A 153 -5.81 0.56 -3.93
CA PRO A 153 -5.29 1.73 -4.63
C PRO A 153 -5.77 1.88 -6.08
N ALA A 154 -6.16 0.78 -6.74
CA ALA A 154 -6.65 0.80 -8.11
C ALA A 154 -8.06 1.42 -8.25
N VAL A 155 -8.88 1.40 -7.20
CA VAL A 155 -10.31 1.75 -7.29
C VAL A 155 -10.77 2.75 -6.23
N SER A 156 -9.87 3.17 -5.33
CA SER A 156 -10.18 4.13 -4.27
C SER A 156 -9.14 5.25 -4.29
N VAL A 157 -9.52 6.41 -4.81
CA VAL A 157 -8.62 7.46 -5.29
C VAL A 157 -9.00 8.84 -4.73
N ILE A 158 -8.06 9.43 -4.00
CA ILE A 158 -8.09 10.82 -3.55
C ILE A 158 -7.21 11.66 -4.49
N GLY A 159 -7.82 12.60 -5.20
CA GLY A 159 -7.15 13.47 -6.17
C GLY A 159 -6.27 14.56 -5.55
N GLY A 160 -6.54 14.94 -4.29
CA GLY A 160 -5.76 15.93 -3.56
C GLY A 160 -4.79 15.33 -2.53
N ASN A 161 -4.49 16.13 -1.51
CA ASN A 161 -3.67 15.74 -0.37
C ASN A 161 -4.54 15.12 0.74
N VAL A 162 -3.91 14.32 1.60
CA VAL A 162 -4.49 13.89 2.87
C VAL A 162 -3.74 14.58 4.00
N THR A 163 -4.44 15.34 4.83
CA THR A 163 -3.86 15.97 6.03
C THR A 163 -4.59 15.50 7.27
N SER A 164 -3.87 15.08 8.30
CA SER A 164 -4.45 14.80 9.62
C SER A 164 -3.72 15.51 10.75
N THR A 165 -4.47 15.92 11.78
CA THR A 165 -3.94 16.53 13.02
C THR A 165 -4.39 15.81 14.30
N GLY A 166 -5.17 14.74 14.16
CA GLY A 166 -5.63 13.92 15.26
C GLY A 166 -4.70 12.74 15.55
N ASN A 167 -4.83 12.15 16.74
CA ASN A 167 -4.16 10.88 17.06
C ASN A 167 -4.93 9.70 16.47
N ASN A 168 -4.22 8.59 16.23
CA ASN A 168 -4.79 7.34 15.72
C ASN A 168 -5.49 7.48 14.35
N PHE A 169 -5.03 8.40 13.50
CA PHE A 169 -5.50 8.49 12.12
C PHE A 169 -5.09 7.25 11.34
N SER A 170 -6.00 6.68 10.55
CA SER A 170 -5.71 5.51 9.73
C SER A 170 -6.13 5.74 8.27
N LEU A 171 -5.24 5.38 7.35
CA LEU A 171 -5.47 5.41 5.90
C LEU A 171 -5.10 4.04 5.35
N ARG A 172 -6.04 3.35 4.71
CA ARG A 172 -5.82 1.97 4.26
C ARG A 172 -6.42 1.70 2.90
N GLY A 173 -5.65 1.10 1.99
CA GLY A 173 -6.20 0.61 0.72
C GLY A 173 -6.57 1.69 -0.28
N VAL A 174 -5.87 2.83 -0.29
CA VAL A 174 -6.22 3.99 -1.13
C VAL A 174 -5.02 4.52 -1.93
N THR A 175 -5.33 5.15 -3.06
CA THR A 175 -4.41 6.05 -3.78
C THR A 175 -4.62 7.49 -3.33
N VAL A 176 -3.52 8.20 -3.07
CA VAL A 176 -3.48 9.65 -2.84
C VAL A 176 -2.60 10.27 -3.91
N LYS A 177 -3.17 11.07 -4.81
CA LYS A 177 -2.42 11.75 -5.89
C LYS A 177 -1.55 12.91 -5.39
N GLY A 178 -1.88 13.45 -4.21
CA GLY A 178 -1.09 14.47 -3.54
C GLY A 178 -0.12 13.90 -2.49
N ASN A 179 0.18 14.73 -1.49
CA ASN A 179 0.97 14.34 -0.33
C ASN A 179 0.06 13.82 0.80
N VAL A 180 0.63 13.01 1.68
CA VAL A 180 0.03 12.63 2.96
C VAL A 180 0.81 13.31 4.08
N LYS A 181 0.15 14.11 4.91
CA LYS A 181 0.75 14.72 6.10
C LYS A 181 -0.06 14.38 7.34
N VAL A 182 0.57 13.80 8.35
CA VAL A 182 -0.10 13.54 9.64
C VAL A 182 0.71 14.17 10.77
N SER A 183 0.08 15.03 11.55
CA SER A 183 0.64 15.63 12.76
C SER A 183 -0.13 15.09 13.97
N GLY A 184 0.29 13.92 14.47
CA GLY A 184 -0.41 13.15 15.49
C GLY A 184 0.33 11.86 15.81
N ASN A 185 0.01 11.24 16.96
CA ASN A 185 0.61 9.97 17.35
C ASN A 185 -0.23 8.78 16.86
N ASN A 186 0.43 7.62 16.73
CA ASN A 186 -0.17 6.34 16.37
C ASN A 186 -0.91 6.35 15.03
N ALA A 187 -0.48 7.20 14.08
CA ALA A 187 -1.04 7.18 12.73
C ALA A 187 -0.67 5.88 12.03
N THR A 188 -1.56 5.38 11.16
CA THR A 188 -1.34 4.17 10.40
C THR A 188 -1.64 4.41 8.92
N LEU A 189 -0.66 4.14 8.05
CA LEU A 189 -0.80 4.18 6.60
C LEU A 189 -0.42 2.80 6.05
N VAL A 190 -1.38 2.09 5.44
CA VAL A 190 -1.19 0.68 5.10
C VAL A 190 -1.80 0.36 3.73
N LEU A 191 -1.10 -0.43 2.91
CA LEU A 191 -1.59 -0.88 1.59
C LEU A 191 -2.04 0.30 0.71
N CYS A 192 -1.21 1.33 0.62
CA CYS A 192 -1.55 2.61 0.00
C CYS A 192 -0.64 2.96 -1.18
N ASN A 193 -1.14 3.76 -2.12
CA ASN A 193 -0.29 4.38 -3.15
C ASN A 193 -0.28 5.89 -2.94
N VAL A 194 0.89 6.51 -2.90
CA VAL A 194 1.04 7.95 -2.68
C VAL A 194 1.94 8.53 -3.76
N GLU A 195 1.37 9.36 -4.64
CA GLU A 195 2.13 9.98 -5.73
C GLU A 195 3.02 11.13 -5.25
N GLY A 196 2.72 11.70 -4.09
CA GLY A 196 3.53 12.71 -3.42
C GLY A 196 4.45 12.14 -2.34
N ASN A 197 4.67 12.95 -1.31
CA ASN A 197 5.45 12.58 -0.13
C ASN A 197 4.53 12.15 1.01
N ILE A 198 5.07 11.32 1.92
CA ILE A 198 4.49 11.07 3.24
C ILE A 198 5.32 11.83 4.28
N GLU A 199 4.66 12.65 5.10
CA GLU A 199 5.26 13.34 6.25
C GLU A 199 4.48 13.00 7.53
N LEU A 200 5.12 12.32 8.48
CA LEU A 200 4.54 12.02 9.80
C LEU A 200 5.28 12.79 10.89
N GLU A 201 4.55 13.60 11.65
CA GLU A 201 5.02 14.33 12.81
C GLU A 201 4.33 13.76 14.06
N GLY A 202 5.02 12.88 14.78
CA GLY A 202 4.47 12.19 15.94
C GLY A 202 5.13 10.83 16.19
N ASN A 203 4.69 10.15 17.24
CA ASN A 203 5.31 8.90 17.70
C ASN A 203 4.43 7.68 17.41
N ASN A 204 5.05 6.50 17.40
CA ASN A 204 4.40 5.19 17.26
C ASN A 204 3.58 5.01 15.97
N ASN A 205 3.95 5.70 14.89
CA ASN A 205 3.24 5.57 13.63
C ASN A 205 3.67 4.32 12.87
N VAL A 206 2.80 3.82 12.00
CA VAL A 206 3.01 2.67 11.14
C VAL A 206 2.85 3.09 9.68
N ILE A 207 3.84 2.78 8.85
CA ILE A 207 3.74 2.83 7.38
C ILE A 207 4.14 1.46 6.86
N ALA A 208 3.23 0.74 6.21
CA ALA A 208 3.53 -0.59 5.71
C ALA A 208 2.89 -0.90 4.36
N GLU A 209 3.67 -1.52 3.46
CA GLU A 209 3.22 -1.93 2.12
C GLU A 209 2.56 -0.77 1.38
N CYS A 210 3.17 0.41 1.45
CA CYS A 210 2.80 1.54 0.62
C CYS A 210 3.83 1.78 -0.47
N SER A 211 3.33 2.06 -1.67
CA SER A 211 4.12 2.55 -2.79
C SER A 211 4.09 4.09 -2.78
N VAL A 212 5.26 4.72 -2.72
CA VAL A 212 5.42 6.16 -2.52
C VAL A 212 6.36 6.72 -3.58
N LEU A 213 5.86 7.48 -4.55
CA LEU A 213 6.72 8.09 -5.57
C LEU A 213 7.69 9.12 -4.97
N GLY A 214 7.26 9.84 -3.93
CA GLY A 214 8.07 10.84 -3.23
C GLY A 214 8.89 10.26 -2.07
N ASN A 215 9.10 11.10 -1.05
CA ASN A 215 9.85 10.75 0.16
C ASN A 215 8.91 10.30 1.28
N ILE A 216 9.42 9.47 2.18
CA ILE A 216 8.85 9.22 3.50
C ILE A 216 9.69 9.97 4.53
N VAL A 217 9.09 10.91 5.26
CA VAL A 217 9.75 11.71 6.30
C VAL A 217 9.02 11.52 7.62
N ILE A 218 9.74 11.09 8.66
CA ILE A 218 9.18 10.83 9.98
C ILE A 218 9.92 11.65 11.05
N LYS A 219 9.18 12.57 11.67
CA LYS A 219 9.60 13.44 12.76
C LYS A 219 8.99 12.96 14.08
N GLY A 220 9.43 11.81 14.56
CA GLY A 220 9.15 11.31 15.92
C GLY A 220 9.78 9.96 16.16
N VAL A 221 9.45 9.31 17.28
CA VAL A 221 10.09 8.07 17.75
C VAL A 221 9.15 6.86 17.74
N ASN A 222 9.73 5.66 17.83
CA ASN A 222 9.04 4.37 17.93
C ASN A 222 8.18 4.01 16.72
N ASN A 223 8.55 4.44 15.51
CA ASN A 223 7.75 4.20 14.32
C ASN A 223 8.07 2.84 13.70
N VAL A 224 7.18 2.36 12.83
CA VAL A 224 7.35 1.13 12.04
C VAL A 224 7.23 1.50 10.57
N VAL A 225 8.24 1.17 9.77
CA VAL A 225 8.31 1.45 8.33
C VAL A 225 8.74 0.16 7.63
N VAL A 226 7.77 -0.58 7.09
CA VAL A 226 8.00 -1.95 6.62
C VAL A 226 7.48 -2.19 5.21
N GLY A 227 8.31 -2.78 4.34
CA GLY A 227 7.86 -3.28 3.04
C GLY A 227 7.32 -2.19 2.12
N ASN A 228 7.83 -0.97 2.20
CA ASN A 228 7.39 0.12 1.32
C ASN A 228 8.27 0.23 0.08
N GLU A 229 7.69 0.59 -1.05
CA GLU A 229 8.41 0.95 -2.28
C GLU A 229 8.51 2.47 -2.37
N VAL A 230 9.73 3.02 -2.45
CA VAL A 230 9.93 4.46 -2.32
C VAL A 230 10.78 5.00 -3.46
N GLY A 231 10.24 5.92 -4.25
CA GLY A 231 10.94 6.60 -5.33
C GLY A 231 11.92 7.67 -4.83
N GLY A 232 11.59 8.30 -3.70
CA GLY A 232 12.47 9.20 -2.96
C GLY A 232 13.23 8.50 -1.83
N SER A 233 13.48 9.23 -0.74
CA SER A 233 14.21 8.74 0.43
C SER A 233 13.29 8.38 1.60
N VAL A 234 13.79 7.53 2.50
CA VAL A 234 13.16 7.27 3.80
C VAL A 234 14.00 7.94 4.88
N SER A 235 13.47 9.01 5.46
CA SER A 235 14.08 9.74 6.56
C SER A 235 13.28 9.55 7.85
N ALA A 236 13.61 8.50 8.59
CA ALA A 236 13.20 8.34 9.97
C ALA A 236 14.50 8.29 10.79
N GLY A 237 14.72 9.24 11.69
CA GLY A 237 16.01 9.38 12.36
C GLY A 237 16.51 8.06 12.97
N GLU A 238 17.75 7.68 12.67
CA GLU A 238 18.34 6.39 13.06
C GLU A 238 18.36 6.17 14.60
N ASP A 239 18.37 7.26 15.38
CA ASP A 239 18.36 7.23 16.86
C ASP A 239 16.96 7.17 17.49
N LYS A 240 15.91 6.93 16.70
CA LYS A 240 14.51 7.14 17.14
C LYS A 240 13.73 5.86 17.45
N ASN A 241 14.41 4.74 17.70
CA ASN A 241 13.79 3.43 17.96
C ASN A 241 12.76 3.06 16.87
N THR A 242 13.07 3.38 15.62
CA THR A 242 12.21 3.08 14.47
C THR A 242 12.57 1.72 13.91
N VAL A 243 11.57 0.85 13.75
CA VAL A 243 11.71 -0.39 12.97
C VAL A 243 11.65 -0.04 11.50
N CYS A 244 12.68 -0.43 10.75
CA CYS A 244 12.80 -0.13 9.33
C CYS A 244 13.30 -1.37 8.60
N ASP A 245 12.43 -2.01 7.82
CA ASP A 245 12.74 -3.32 7.24
C ASP A 245 12.03 -3.54 5.90
N GLY A 246 12.69 -4.21 4.96
CA GLY A 246 12.09 -4.60 3.69
C GLY A 246 11.67 -3.48 2.74
N ASN A 247 11.98 -2.22 3.04
CA ASN A 247 11.70 -1.11 2.12
C ASN A 247 12.68 -1.16 0.94
N VAL A 248 12.21 -0.79 -0.25
CA VAL A 248 13.01 -0.84 -1.49
C VAL A 248 12.89 0.44 -2.29
N VAL A 249 13.91 0.73 -3.09
CA VAL A 249 13.85 1.79 -4.10
C VAL A 249 12.79 1.42 -5.13
N TRP A 250 11.98 2.38 -5.51
CA TRP A 250 11.09 2.28 -6.66
C TRP A 250 11.63 3.17 -7.78
N THR A 251 11.73 2.61 -8.99
CA THR A 251 11.86 3.40 -10.22
C THR A 251 10.64 3.16 -11.08
N ASP A 252 9.72 4.14 -11.13
CA ASP A 252 8.56 4.14 -12.02
C ASP A 252 9.03 4.30 -13.47
N ALA A 253 9.44 3.19 -14.08
CA ALA A 253 10.14 3.16 -15.35
C ALA A 253 9.18 3.37 -16.52
N ASN A 254 7.91 2.98 -16.33
CA ASN A 254 6.86 3.13 -17.32
C ASN A 254 5.99 4.40 -17.12
N ALA A 255 6.25 5.16 -16.05
CA ALA A 255 5.57 6.41 -15.70
C ALA A 255 4.06 6.25 -15.45
N ASN A 256 3.61 5.06 -15.04
CA ASN A 256 2.21 4.77 -14.76
C ASN A 256 1.82 5.05 -13.30
N LYS A 257 2.80 5.37 -12.44
CA LYS A 257 2.63 5.67 -11.00
C LYS A 257 2.04 4.52 -10.18
N VAL A 258 2.25 3.30 -10.65
CA VAL A 258 1.89 2.04 -9.99
C VAL A 258 3.17 1.23 -9.86
N PHE A 259 3.43 0.69 -8.67
CA PHE A 259 4.60 -0.15 -8.50
C PHE A 259 4.40 -1.48 -9.23
N ASP A 260 5.16 -1.69 -10.31
CA ASP A 260 5.07 -2.91 -11.11
C ASP A 260 6.20 -3.91 -10.83
N ALA A 261 5.96 -5.17 -11.19
CA ALA A 261 6.95 -6.22 -11.09
C ALA A 261 8.21 -5.86 -11.90
N GLY A 262 9.35 -5.80 -11.21
CA GLY A 262 10.64 -5.43 -11.80
C GLY A 262 11.02 -3.95 -11.66
N GLU A 263 10.15 -3.11 -11.10
CA GLU A 263 10.46 -1.71 -10.77
C GLU A 263 11.11 -1.52 -9.39
N GLY A 264 11.19 -2.61 -8.62
CA GLY A 264 11.88 -2.68 -7.34
C GLY A 264 13.40 -2.71 -7.50
N GLY A 265 14.07 -1.86 -6.74
CA GLY A 265 15.52 -1.69 -6.71
C GLY A 265 16.15 -2.15 -5.40
N ALA A 266 17.23 -1.47 -5.01
CA ALA A 266 17.98 -1.78 -3.80
C ALA A 266 17.16 -1.55 -2.52
N ALA A 267 17.51 -2.25 -1.45
CA ALA A 267 16.92 -2.01 -0.13
C ALA A 267 17.21 -0.58 0.37
N ILE A 268 16.22 0.03 1.02
CA ILE A 268 16.30 1.35 1.67
C ILE A 268 16.23 1.16 3.19
N ALA A 269 17.23 1.69 3.89
CA ALA A 269 17.21 1.83 5.35
C ALA A 269 16.62 3.19 5.75
N CYS A 270 16.15 3.30 6.99
CA CYS A 270 15.75 4.59 7.56
C CYS A 270 16.99 5.46 7.75
N GLY A 271 17.03 6.61 7.08
CA GLY A 271 18.24 7.45 6.93
C GLY A 271 18.94 7.29 5.58
N GLY A 272 18.51 6.32 4.77
CA GLY A 272 19.04 6.06 3.43
C GLY A 272 18.48 6.99 2.36
N LYS A 273 19.34 7.38 1.41
CA LYS A 273 18.93 7.89 0.10
C LYS A 273 18.96 6.74 -0.91
N PRO A 274 18.08 6.72 -1.93
CA PRO A 274 18.28 5.88 -3.11
C PRO A 274 19.68 6.14 -3.66
N LYS A 275 20.43 5.07 -3.95
CA LYS A 275 21.74 5.15 -4.59
C LYS A 275 21.61 5.16 -6.09
#